data_AF-A0A2V9WKY5-F1
#
_entry.id   AF-A0A2V9WKY5-F1
#
_cell.length_a   1.000
_cell.length_b   1.000
_cell.length_c   1.000
_cell.angle_alpha   90.00
_cell.angle_beta   90.00
_cell.angle_gamma   90.00
#
_symmetry.space_group_name_H-M   'P 1'
#
loop_
_entity.id
_entity.type
_entity.pdbx_description
1 polymer ?
#
loop_
_entity_poly.entity_id
_entity_poly.type
_entity_poly.pdbx_seq_one_letter_code
_entity_poly.pdbx_strand_id
1 'polypeptide(L)'
;MLGRQAEDGPLQVGDSQPVLLPCDLRTQAVLILAGILLGNRLEANRWQAAADFRGHRIPAGFNTLRYDLMPNDGNHLGAAPNRDFLLVVPAASDGDPGATFKFQELVTMSARTTGTKHPSPLSLVQADAEPSTPAVSKDDQDHWTFSGGMRLSSGEELPLALVVKETAQQ
;
A
#
# COMPACT_ATOMS: atom_id res chain seq x y z
N MET A 1 -50.90 30.67 1.37
CA MET A 1 -49.90 30.37 0.32
C MET A 1 -48.53 30.45 0.98
N LEU A 2 -47.89 29.29 1.17
CA LEU A 2 -46.60 29.17 1.85
C LEU A 2 -45.50 29.27 0.77
N GLY A 3 -44.75 30.37 0.75
CA GLY A 3 -43.58 30.52 -0.11
C GLY A 3 -42.39 29.79 0.51
N ARG A 4 -41.86 28.78 -0.19
CA ARG A 4 -40.57 28.17 0.13
C ARG A 4 -39.47 29.06 -0.44
N GLN A 5 -38.64 29.63 0.43
CA GLN A 5 -37.33 30.16 0.08
C GLN A 5 -36.39 28.96 -0.13
N ALA A 6 -35.70 28.94 -1.26
CA ALA A 6 -34.59 28.03 -1.53
C ALA A 6 -33.33 28.72 -0.99
N GLU A 7 -32.67 28.09 -0.01
CA GLU A 7 -31.38 28.53 0.50
C GLU A 7 -30.30 27.77 -0.27
N ASP A 8 -29.67 28.47 -1.22
CA ASP A 8 -28.41 28.08 -1.85
C ASP A 8 -27.28 28.23 -0.81
N GLY A 9 -26.93 27.13 -0.14
CA GLY A 9 -25.75 27.05 0.71
C GLY A 9 -24.51 26.62 -0.09
N PRO A 10 -23.32 27.22 0.11
CA PRO A 10 -22.13 26.86 -0.64
C PRO A 10 -21.67 25.43 -0.30
N LEU A 11 -21.36 24.67 -1.34
CA LEU A 11 -20.65 23.38 -1.27
C LEU A 11 -19.40 23.55 -0.41
N GLN A 12 -19.41 22.98 0.79
CA GLN A 12 -18.23 22.81 1.62
C GLN A 12 -17.29 21.85 0.87
N VAL A 13 -16.28 22.42 0.21
CA VAL A 13 -15.12 21.68 -0.26
C VAL A 13 -14.44 21.16 1.01
N GLY A 14 -14.58 19.85 1.24
CA GLY A 14 -13.89 19.18 2.33
C GLY A 14 -12.39 19.35 2.13
N ASP A 15 -11.75 20.10 3.04
CA ASP A 15 -10.31 20.16 3.14
C ASP A 15 -9.79 18.74 3.42
N SER A 16 -9.33 18.05 2.38
CA SER A 16 -8.48 16.87 2.50
C SER A 16 -7.14 17.31 3.08
N GLN A 17 -7.11 17.55 4.39
CA GLN A 17 -5.87 17.73 5.13
C GLN A 17 -5.07 16.42 5.00
N PRO A 18 -3.78 16.47 4.59
CA PRO A 18 -2.96 15.28 4.61
C PRO A 18 -2.88 14.79 6.05
N VAL A 19 -3.40 13.58 6.30
CA VAL A 19 -3.25 12.90 7.58
C VAL A 19 -1.76 12.60 7.72
N LEU A 20 -1.05 13.49 8.43
CA LEU A 20 0.29 13.23 8.91
C LEU A 20 0.21 12.03 9.85
N LEU A 21 0.63 10.87 9.35
CA LEU A 21 0.75 9.65 10.13
C LEU A 21 1.57 9.97 11.40
N PRO A 22 0.98 9.84 12.60
CA PRO A 22 1.72 10.06 13.83
C PRO A 22 2.68 8.88 14.02
N CYS A 23 3.87 9.20 14.55
CA CYS A 23 5.05 8.35 14.66
C CYS A 23 5.90 8.25 13.38
N ASP A 24 7.20 8.42 13.60
CA ASP A 24 8.27 8.58 12.63
C ASP A 24 8.44 7.35 11.72
N LEU A 25 7.60 7.23 10.69
CA LEU A 25 7.76 6.25 9.61
C LEU A 25 8.97 6.56 8.70
N ARG A 26 9.85 7.50 9.07
CA ARG A 26 11.18 7.65 8.43
C ARG A 26 12.13 6.53 8.83
N THR A 27 11.81 5.80 9.90
CA THR A 27 12.46 4.51 10.17
C THR A 27 11.80 3.48 9.26
N GLN A 28 12.58 2.79 8.43
CA GLN A 28 12.10 1.78 7.48
C GLN A 28 11.33 0.68 8.22
N ALA A 29 10.02 0.88 8.40
CA ALA A 29 9.15 -0.08 9.05
C ALA A 29 9.18 -1.37 8.23
N VAL A 30 9.50 -2.49 8.90
CA VAL A 30 9.58 -3.80 8.26
C VAL A 30 8.31 -4.54 8.55
N LEU A 31 7.43 -4.61 7.56
CA LEU A 31 6.30 -5.52 7.63
C LEU A 31 6.75 -6.87 7.06
N ILE A 32 6.89 -7.86 7.93
CA ILE A 32 7.12 -9.24 7.50
C ILE A 32 5.76 -9.81 7.09
N LEU A 33 5.46 -9.80 5.79
CA LEU A 33 4.31 -10.57 5.30
C LEU A 33 4.72 -12.04 5.20
N ALA A 34 4.31 -12.80 6.21
CA ALA A 34 4.32 -14.24 6.20
C ALA A 34 3.29 -14.76 5.20
N GLY A 35 3.75 -15.01 3.96
CA GLY A 35 2.91 -15.51 2.89
C GLY A 35 1.85 -14.49 2.49
N ILE A 36 2.02 -13.85 1.34
CA ILE A 36 0.86 -13.36 0.61
C ILE A 36 0.12 -14.61 0.07
N LEU A 37 -0.50 -15.37 0.97
CA LEU A 37 -1.76 -16.05 0.71
C LEU A 37 -2.85 -15.03 1.04
N LEU A 38 -2.97 -13.98 0.22
CA LEU A 38 -4.23 -13.24 0.18
C LEU A 38 -5.23 -14.06 -0.63
N GLY A 39 -5.74 -15.11 0.01
CA GLY A 39 -6.77 -15.97 -0.54
C GLY A 39 -8.08 -15.73 0.19
N ASN A 40 -8.84 -14.72 -0.23
CA ASN A 40 -10.27 -14.74 0.04
C ASN A 40 -10.91 -15.81 -0.85
N ARG A 41 -11.70 -16.68 -0.23
CA ARG A 41 -12.53 -17.70 -0.88
C ARG A 41 -13.63 -17.00 -1.68
N LEU A 42 -13.28 -16.48 -2.85
CA LEU A 42 -14.20 -15.90 -3.80
C LEU A 42 -14.30 -16.90 -4.95
N GLU A 43 -15.49 -17.49 -5.12
CA GLU A 43 -15.91 -18.23 -6.32
C GLU A 43 -14.92 -19.32 -6.78
N ALA A 44 -15.12 -20.56 -6.34
CA ALA A 44 -14.52 -21.78 -6.92
C ALA A 44 -13.02 -21.70 -7.35
N ASN A 45 -12.12 -21.83 -6.37
CA ASN A 45 -10.82 -22.51 -6.54
C ASN A 45 -9.79 -21.86 -7.50
N ARG A 46 -9.67 -20.52 -7.57
CA ARG A 46 -8.56 -19.86 -8.30
C ARG A 46 -7.79 -18.86 -7.44
N TRP A 47 -6.69 -19.32 -6.87
CA TRP A 47 -5.66 -18.47 -6.26
C TRP A 47 -5.04 -17.56 -7.32
N GLN A 48 -5.21 -16.24 -7.20
CA GLN A 48 -4.51 -15.28 -8.04
C GLN A 48 -3.22 -14.85 -7.33
N ALA A 49 -2.11 -14.91 -8.07
CA ALA A 49 -0.83 -14.46 -7.54
C ALA A 49 -0.87 -12.94 -7.33
N ALA A 50 -0.27 -12.48 -6.25
CA ALA A 50 -0.02 -11.06 -6.03
C ALA A 50 0.84 -10.50 -7.17
N ALA A 51 0.63 -9.24 -7.49
CA ALA A 51 1.40 -8.52 -8.49
C ALA A 51 1.79 -7.15 -7.94
N ASP A 52 2.97 -6.66 -8.33
CA ASP A 52 3.36 -5.28 -8.02
C ASP A 52 2.53 -4.27 -8.84
N PHE A 53 2.71 -2.98 -8.56
CA PHE A 53 2.04 -1.86 -9.26
C PHE A 53 2.16 -1.96 -10.80
N ARG A 54 3.19 -2.64 -11.31
CA ARG A 54 3.47 -2.79 -12.74
C ARG A 54 2.94 -4.09 -13.33
N GLY A 55 2.20 -4.87 -12.54
CA GLY A 55 1.64 -6.16 -12.94
C GLY A 55 2.67 -7.29 -12.93
N HIS A 56 3.89 -7.10 -12.41
CA HIS A 56 4.84 -8.21 -12.31
C HIS A 56 4.44 -9.12 -11.16
N ARG A 57 4.37 -10.42 -11.45
CA ARG A 57 4.02 -11.44 -10.47
C ARG A 57 5.05 -11.45 -9.33
N ILE A 58 4.57 -11.26 -8.10
CA ILE A 58 5.37 -11.45 -6.89
C ILE A 58 5.38 -12.95 -6.55
N PRO A 59 6.55 -13.60 -6.44
CA PRO A 59 6.64 -15.00 -6.04
C PRO A 59 6.05 -15.23 -4.64
N ALA A 60 5.39 -16.37 -4.47
CA ALA A 60 4.95 -16.80 -3.15
C ALA A 60 6.17 -17.08 -2.26
N GLY A 61 6.13 -16.60 -1.02
CA GLY A 61 7.23 -16.73 -0.07
C GLY A 61 7.15 -15.71 1.05
N PHE A 62 8.20 -15.67 1.87
CA PHE A 62 8.39 -14.64 2.87
C PHE A 62 9.08 -13.44 2.23
N ASN A 63 8.40 -12.30 2.28
CA ASN A 63 8.95 -11.03 1.85
C ASN A 63 8.84 -10.03 3.01
N THR A 64 9.83 -9.15 3.11
CA THR A 64 9.73 -7.94 3.91
C THR A 64 9.16 -6.83 3.04
N LEU A 65 8.43 -5.91 3.67
CA LEU A 65 8.03 -4.66 3.05
C LEU A 65 8.79 -3.53 3.73
N ARG A 66 9.41 -2.67 2.92
CA ARG A 66 10.13 -1.47 3.37
C ARG A 66 9.42 -0.24 2.83
N TYR A 67 9.03 0.67 3.73
CA TYR A 67 8.44 1.95 3.32
C TYR A 67 9.43 2.79 2.51
N ASP A 68 8.94 3.38 1.43
CA ASP A 68 9.67 4.35 0.63
C ASP A 68 8.71 5.35 -0.02
N LEU A 69 9.25 6.50 -0.41
CA LEU A 69 8.50 7.53 -1.11
C LEU A 69 8.82 7.48 -2.60
N MET A 70 7.78 7.48 -3.43
CA MET A 70 7.93 7.65 -4.87
C MET A 70 8.72 8.94 -5.16
N PRO A 71 9.76 8.94 -6.01
CA PRO A 71 10.53 10.14 -6.31
C PRO A 71 9.66 11.31 -6.77
N ASN A 72 10.00 12.53 -6.34
CA ASN A 72 9.31 13.74 -6.80
C ASN A 72 9.99 14.30 -8.05
N ASP A 73 9.89 13.58 -9.16
CA ASP A 73 10.43 14.00 -10.45
C ASP A 73 9.38 13.84 -11.57
N GLY A 74 9.66 14.43 -12.73
CA GLY A 74 8.72 14.43 -13.86
C GLY A 74 8.35 13.04 -14.40
N ASN A 75 9.12 11.99 -14.10
CA ASN A 75 8.83 10.61 -14.55
C ASN A 75 7.88 9.87 -13.60
N HIS A 76 7.64 10.41 -12.42
CA HIS A 76 6.82 9.77 -11.37
C HIS A 76 5.53 10.57 -11.07
N LEU A 77 5.44 11.82 -11.53
CA LEU A 77 4.24 12.64 -11.37
C LEU A 77 3.03 11.98 -12.08
N GLY A 78 1.95 11.77 -11.31
CA GLY A 78 0.71 11.19 -11.81
C GLY A 78 0.71 9.66 -11.92
N ALA A 79 1.79 8.98 -11.52
CA ALA A 79 1.85 7.53 -11.54
C ALA A 79 0.92 6.88 -10.51
N ALA A 80 0.64 7.55 -9.38
CA ALA A 80 -0.32 7.09 -8.38
C ALA A 80 -0.98 8.28 -7.65
N PRO A 81 -2.14 8.07 -6.97
CA PRO A 81 -2.84 9.11 -6.22
C PRO A 81 -2.04 9.67 -5.03
N ASN A 82 -1.13 8.87 -4.45
CA ASN A 82 -0.23 9.28 -3.38
C ASN A 82 1.21 8.80 -3.67
N ARG A 83 2.16 9.20 -2.82
CA ARG A 83 3.59 8.88 -2.99
C ARG A 83 4.07 7.78 -2.04
N ASP A 84 3.18 7.21 -1.25
CA ASP A 84 3.52 6.26 -0.19
C ASP A 84 3.52 4.84 -0.75
N PHE A 85 4.69 4.19 -0.73
CA PHE A 85 4.85 2.84 -1.26
C PHE A 85 5.56 1.94 -0.26
N LEU A 86 5.24 0.65 -0.39
CA LEU A 86 5.99 -0.42 0.24
C LEU A 86 6.77 -1.16 -0.84
N LEU A 87 8.09 -1.17 -0.72
CA LEU A 87 8.97 -1.95 -1.57
C LEU A 87 9.04 -3.39 -1.04
N VAL A 88 8.63 -4.33 -1.89
CA VAL A 88 8.69 -5.76 -1.56
C VAL A 88 10.13 -6.25 -1.74
N VAL A 89 10.70 -6.84 -0.69
CA VAL A 89 12.07 -7.36 -0.68
C VAL A 89 12.05 -8.83 -0.25
N PRO A 90 12.83 -9.72 -0.89
CA PRO A 90 12.90 -11.11 -0.44
C PRO A 90 13.50 -11.17 0.97
N ALA A 91 12.82 -11.82 1.91
CA ALA A 91 13.24 -11.84 3.32
C ALA A 91 14.66 -12.42 3.51
N ALA A 92 15.08 -13.34 2.64
CA ALA A 92 16.43 -13.90 2.63
C ALA A 92 17.52 -12.84 2.36
N SER A 93 17.17 -11.70 1.75
CA SER A 93 18.07 -10.57 1.52
C SER A 93 17.90 -9.42 2.51
N ASP A 94 16.95 -9.54 3.43
CA ASP A 94 16.57 -8.50 4.40
C ASP A 94 16.35 -9.11 5.79
N GLY A 95 17.44 -9.61 6.38
CA GLY A 95 17.40 -10.36 7.64
C GLY A 95 17.45 -9.49 8.92
N ASP A 96 17.77 -8.20 8.81
CA ASP A 96 17.85 -7.28 9.94
C ASP A 96 16.73 -6.23 9.85
N PRO A 97 15.69 -6.34 10.68
CA PRO A 97 14.59 -5.38 10.66
C PRO A 97 15.03 -3.96 11.09
N GLY A 98 16.14 -3.82 11.83
CA GLY A 98 16.70 -2.53 12.23
C GLY A 98 17.61 -1.89 11.18
N ALA A 99 17.94 -2.60 10.09
CA ALA A 99 18.78 -2.07 9.04
C ALA A 99 18.13 -0.86 8.38
N THR A 100 18.96 0.15 8.09
CA THR A 100 18.58 1.33 7.30
C THR A 100 19.33 1.28 5.98
N PHE A 101 18.60 1.24 4.89
CA PHE A 101 19.13 1.22 3.53
C PHE A 101 19.01 2.58 2.85
N LYS A 102 19.90 2.88 1.90
CA LYS A 102 19.71 3.99 0.98
C LYS A 102 18.65 3.62 -0.05
N PHE A 103 17.98 4.64 -0.61
CA PHE A 103 16.97 4.47 -1.66
C PHE A 103 17.41 3.50 -2.77
N GLN A 104 18.61 3.71 -3.34
CA GLN A 104 19.12 2.86 -4.43
C GLN A 104 19.41 1.41 -4.00
N GLU A 105 19.75 1.19 -2.73
CA GLU A 105 19.95 -0.15 -2.18
C GLU A 105 18.60 -0.86 -2.06
N LEU A 106 17.58 -0.19 -1.53
CA LEU A 106 16.21 -0.73 -1.46
C LEU A 106 15.65 -1.03 -2.85
N VAL A 107 15.80 -0.12 -3.80
CA VAL A 107 15.36 -0.33 -5.19
C VAL A 107 16.01 -1.59 -5.78
N THR A 108 17.32 -1.75 -5.58
CA THR A 108 18.07 -2.91 -6.07
C THR A 108 17.62 -4.20 -5.40
N MET A 109 17.40 -4.18 -4.08
CA MET A 109 16.93 -5.33 -3.32
C MET A 109 15.50 -5.72 -3.74
N SER A 110 14.63 -4.74 -3.92
CA SER A 110 13.23 -4.95 -4.31
C SER A 110 13.09 -5.49 -5.72
N ALA A 111 13.93 -5.05 -6.66
CA ALA A 111 13.94 -5.56 -8.03
C ALA A 111 14.22 -7.07 -8.12
N ARG A 112 14.91 -7.64 -7.12
CA ARG A 112 15.16 -9.10 -7.03
C ARG A 112 13.90 -9.91 -6.76
N THR A 113 12.86 -9.30 -6.19
CA THR A 113 11.58 -9.97 -5.90
C THR A 113 10.93 -10.50 -7.18
N THR A 114 10.88 -9.68 -8.22
CA THR A 114 10.25 -10.04 -9.51
C THR A 114 11.28 -10.38 -10.59
N GLY A 115 12.57 -10.24 -10.30
CA GLY A 115 13.66 -10.51 -11.25
C GLY A 115 13.72 -9.47 -12.39
N THR A 116 13.19 -8.27 -12.18
CA THR A 116 13.17 -7.20 -13.18
C THR A 116 14.26 -6.15 -12.92
N LYS A 117 14.34 -5.12 -13.76
CA LYS A 117 15.22 -3.95 -13.55
C LYS A 117 14.57 -2.86 -12.68
N HIS A 118 13.31 -3.03 -12.34
CA HIS A 118 12.54 -2.06 -11.57
C HIS A 118 12.22 -2.62 -10.20
N PRO A 119 12.06 -1.77 -9.18
CA PRO A 119 11.60 -2.26 -7.89
C PRO A 119 10.19 -2.86 -8.03
N SER A 120 9.77 -3.60 -7.01
CA SER A 120 8.42 -4.12 -6.86
C SER A 120 7.66 -3.33 -5.81
N PRO A 121 7.09 -2.16 -6.17
CA PRO A 121 6.32 -1.34 -5.28
C PRO A 121 4.88 -1.87 -5.13
N LEU A 122 4.35 -1.74 -3.92
CA LEU A 122 2.93 -1.87 -3.62
C LEU A 122 2.43 -0.53 -3.08
N SER A 123 1.29 -0.06 -3.59
CA SER A 123 0.71 1.24 -3.20
C SER A 123 0.17 1.17 -1.77
N LEU A 124 0.62 2.08 -0.91
CA LEU A 124 0.08 2.26 0.44
C LEU A 124 -1.05 3.28 0.36
N VAL A 125 -2.29 2.81 0.43
CA VAL A 125 -3.48 3.68 0.33
C VAL A 125 -3.96 4.07 1.70
N GLN A 126 -4.74 5.15 1.76
CA GLN A 126 -5.35 5.58 3.01
C GLN A 126 -6.29 4.48 3.51
N ALA A 127 -6.06 4.02 4.74
CA ALA A 127 -6.97 3.12 5.41
C ALA A 127 -8.15 3.91 5.99
N ASP A 128 -9.33 3.29 5.97
CA ASP A 128 -10.47 3.81 6.72
C ASP A 128 -10.14 3.86 8.22
N ALA A 129 -10.64 4.87 8.93
CA ALA A 129 -10.28 5.16 10.32
C ALA A 129 -10.79 4.13 11.36
N GLU A 130 -11.50 3.08 10.92
CA GLU A 130 -12.10 2.08 11.80
C GLU A 130 -11.12 0.93 12.12
N PRO A 131 -11.11 0.37 13.34
CA PRO A 131 -10.09 -0.57 13.76
C PRO A 131 -10.32 -2.03 13.31
N SER A 132 -9.23 -2.63 12.83
CA SER A 132 -8.65 -3.92 13.28
C SER A 132 -9.05 -5.26 12.66
N THR A 133 -10.09 -5.38 11.82
CA THR A 133 -10.33 -6.69 11.15
C THR A 133 -9.64 -6.75 9.80
N PRO A 134 -8.67 -7.68 9.60
CA PRO A 134 -8.06 -7.86 8.29
C PRO A 134 -9.10 -8.23 7.24
N ALA A 135 -9.12 -7.51 6.13
CA ALA A 135 -10.04 -7.72 5.03
C ALA A 135 -9.34 -7.57 3.68
N VAL A 136 -9.97 -8.11 2.64
CA VAL A 136 -9.60 -7.82 1.25
C VAL A 136 -10.85 -7.32 0.56
N SER A 137 -10.80 -6.11 0.03
CA SER A 137 -11.85 -5.50 -0.76
C SER A 137 -11.37 -5.27 -2.19
N LYS A 138 -12.34 -5.13 -3.10
CA LYS A 138 -12.09 -4.77 -4.49
C LYS A 138 -12.81 -3.45 -4.77
N ASP A 139 -12.13 -2.49 -5.37
CA ASP A 139 -12.74 -1.22 -5.79
C ASP A 139 -13.32 -1.30 -7.21
N ASP A 140 -13.87 -0.19 -7.68
CA ASP A 140 -14.44 -0.05 -9.03
C ASP A 140 -13.38 0.06 -10.14
N GLN A 141 -12.11 0.22 -9.76
CA GLN A 141 -10.94 0.26 -10.66
C GLN A 141 -10.24 -1.11 -10.77
N ASP A 142 -10.86 -2.18 -10.26
CA ASP A 142 -10.30 -3.53 -10.20
C ASP A 142 -9.05 -3.68 -9.30
N HIS A 143 -8.76 -2.73 -8.42
CA HIS A 143 -7.72 -2.88 -7.41
C HIS A 143 -8.19 -3.80 -6.29
N TRP A 144 -7.30 -4.68 -5.85
CA TRP A 144 -7.52 -5.47 -4.65
C TRP A 144 -6.70 -4.89 -3.52
N THR A 145 -7.37 -4.49 -2.45
CA THR A 145 -6.75 -3.85 -1.30
C THR A 145 -6.87 -4.74 -0.08
N PHE A 146 -5.74 -5.07 0.52
CA PHE A 146 -5.68 -5.61 1.87
C PHE A 146 -5.80 -4.45 2.86
N SER A 147 -6.73 -4.50 3.80
CA SER A 147 -6.79 -3.56 4.92
C SER A 147 -6.74 -4.28 6.25
N GLY A 148 -6.24 -3.62 7.29
CA GLY A 148 -6.20 -4.16 8.64
C GLY A 148 -5.51 -3.23 9.63
N GLY A 149 -5.53 -3.60 10.91
CA GLY A 149 -4.79 -2.92 11.95
C GLY A 149 -3.41 -3.53 12.18
N MET A 150 -2.39 -2.69 12.35
CA MET A 150 -1.06 -3.08 12.80
C MET A 150 -0.84 -2.55 14.21
N ARG A 151 -0.58 -3.47 15.15
CA ARG A 151 -0.20 -3.10 16.51
C ARG A 151 1.25 -2.64 16.54
N LEU A 152 1.46 -1.39 16.92
CA LEU A 152 2.77 -0.80 17.12
C LEU A 152 3.36 -1.23 18.45
N SER A 153 4.69 -1.13 18.59
CA SER A 153 5.39 -1.38 19.85
C SER A 153 4.99 -0.42 20.97
N SER A 154 4.45 0.76 20.62
CA SER A 154 3.82 1.71 21.55
C SER A 154 2.52 1.19 22.18
N GLY A 155 1.94 0.12 21.63
CA GLY A 155 0.61 -0.39 22.01
C GLY A 155 -0.54 0.24 21.24
N GLU A 156 -0.27 1.27 20.42
CA GLU A 156 -1.21 1.88 19.49
C GLU A 156 -1.50 0.94 18.31
N GLU A 157 -2.68 1.09 17.71
CA GLU A 157 -3.08 0.39 16.51
C GLU A 157 -3.11 1.34 15.32
N LEU A 158 -2.30 1.03 14.30
CA LEU A 158 -2.21 1.79 13.07
C LEU A 158 -3.05 1.09 11.99
N PRO A 159 -4.13 1.71 11.49
CA PRO A 159 -4.83 1.18 10.32
C PRO A 159 -3.92 1.27 9.09
N LEU A 160 -3.88 0.20 8.30
CA LEU A 160 -3.10 0.11 7.07
C LEU A 160 -3.96 -0.44 5.93
N ALA A 161 -3.70 0.05 4.72
CA ALA A 161 -4.34 -0.46 3.51
C ALA A 161 -3.32 -0.52 2.37
N LEU A 162 -3.20 -1.69 1.73
CA LEU A 162 -2.17 -2.01 0.75
C LEU A 162 -2.82 -2.59 -0.51
N VAL A 163 -2.53 -2.01 -1.66
CA VAL A 163 -2.95 -2.59 -2.95
C VAL A 163 -2.08 -3.80 -3.25
N VAL A 164 -2.69 -4.99 -3.32
CA VAL A 164 -2.01 -6.29 -3.50
C VAL A 164 -2.18 -6.89 -4.90
N LYS A 165 -3.10 -6.31 -5.68
CA LYS A 165 -3.23 -6.54 -7.12
C LYS A 165 -3.72 -5.26 -7.75
N GLU A 166 -2.95 -4.79 -8.71
CA GLU A 166 -3.31 -3.69 -9.58
C GLU A 166 -3.21 -4.15 -11.03
N THR A 167 -4.13 -3.68 -11.86
CA THR A 167 -4.01 -3.79 -13.30
C THR A 167 -3.75 -2.38 -13.78
N ALA A 168 -2.47 -1.99 -13.89
CA ALA A 168 -2.13 -0.69 -14.43
C ALA A 168 -2.80 -0.54 -15.81
N GLN A 169 -3.66 0.48 -15.95
CA GLN A 169 -4.24 0.84 -17.23
C GLN A 169 -3.09 1.35 -18.11
N GLN A 170 -2.67 0.54 -19.08
CA GLN A 170 -1.68 0.93 -20.09
C GLN A 170 -2.35 1.74 -21.20
#